data_AF-A0A946U2V6-F1
#
_entry.id   AF-A0A946U2V6-F1
#
_cell.length_a   1.000
_cell.length_b   1.000
_cell.length_c   1.000
_cell.angle_alpha   90.00
_cell.angle_beta   90.00
_cell.angle_gamma   90.00
#
_symmetry.space_group_name_H-M   'P 1'
#
loop_
_entity.id
_entity.type
_entity.pdbx_description
1 polymer ?
#
loop_
_entity_poly.entity_id
_entity_poly.type
_entity_poly.pdbx_seq_one_letter_code
_entity_poly.pdbx_strand_id
1 'polypeptide(L)'
;MKYLLTILAALVLNTSASAAMSPRFYETEILGNWICKDTWPGYTALEFIRYKKDGTWNSFGQLIVDFPIEENTVKVNYSALGTGVWEINDQSLVSMIDSIKVVNRNHPWLDEYFNMEEQFTLNDKRSEEIIVLSNDYINLQPSTGKPYECYKVEI
;
A
#
# COMPACT_ATOMS: atom_id res chain seq x y z
N MET A 1 -38.93 -20.65 41.19
CA MET A 1 -37.77 -21.14 40.43
C MET A 1 -38.10 -21.37 38.95
N LYS A 2 -38.48 -20.32 38.20
CA LYS A 2 -38.70 -20.42 36.75
C LYS A 2 -38.14 -19.21 35.98
N TYR A 3 -38.05 -18.06 36.66
CA TYR A 3 -37.52 -16.82 36.08
C TYR A 3 -36.01 -16.63 36.25
N LEU A 4 -35.33 -17.45 37.07
CA LEU A 4 -33.88 -17.34 37.26
C LEU A 4 -33.09 -18.01 36.12
N LEU A 5 -33.65 -19.03 35.46
CA LEU A 5 -32.98 -19.72 34.36
C LEU A 5 -33.03 -18.95 33.03
N THR A 6 -34.03 -18.09 32.83
CA THR A 6 -34.18 -17.32 31.58
C THR A 6 -33.26 -16.10 31.50
N ILE A 7 -32.74 -15.60 32.62
CA ILE A 7 -31.82 -14.45 32.62
C ILE A 7 -30.37 -14.88 32.34
N LEU A 8 -29.99 -16.13 32.67
CA LEU A 8 -28.63 -16.63 32.46
C LEU A 8 -28.35 -17.02 30.99
N ALA A 9 -29.38 -17.28 30.19
CA ALA A 9 -29.26 -17.65 28.78
C ALA A 9 -29.03 -16.45 27.83
N ALA A 10 -29.27 -15.22 28.29
CA ALA A 10 -29.12 -14.01 27.48
C ALA A 10 -27.69 -13.43 27.49
N LEU A 11 -26.78 -13.95 28.32
CA LEU A 11 -25.42 -13.41 28.46
C LEU A 11 -24.35 -14.06 27.56
N VAL A 12 -24.71 -15.06 26.74
CA VAL A 12 -23.72 -15.93 26.07
C VAL A 12 -23.53 -15.65 24.57
N LEU A 13 -24.24 -14.68 23.97
CA LEU A 13 -24.27 -14.55 22.49
C LEU A 13 -23.74 -13.23 21.90
N ASN A 14 -22.91 -12.46 22.62
CA ASN A 14 -22.29 -11.24 22.06
C ASN A 14 -20.76 -11.20 22.23
N THR A 15 -20.09 -12.34 22.22
CA THR A 15 -18.66 -12.38 21.89
C THR A 15 -18.54 -12.63 20.39
N SER A 16 -18.81 -11.60 19.57
CA SER A 16 -18.19 -11.53 18.25
C SER A 16 -16.70 -11.32 18.49
N ALA A 17 -16.00 -12.43 18.73
CA ALA A 17 -14.56 -12.45 18.71
C ALA A 17 -14.14 -12.14 17.28
N SER A 18 -13.85 -10.86 17.00
CA SER A 18 -12.93 -10.51 15.92
C SER A 18 -11.59 -11.09 16.33
N ALA A 19 -11.38 -12.38 16.05
CA ALA A 19 -10.09 -13.00 16.17
C ALA A 19 -9.20 -12.32 15.12
N ALA A 20 -8.35 -11.40 15.58
CA ALA A 20 -7.29 -10.87 14.74
C ALA A 20 -6.48 -12.06 14.23
N MET A 21 -6.33 -12.16 12.90
CA MET A 21 -5.53 -13.22 12.30
C MET A 21 -4.10 -13.15 12.85
N SER A 22 -3.47 -14.31 13.00
CA SER A 22 -2.09 -14.37 13.49
C SER A 22 -1.17 -13.54 12.57
N PRO A 23 -0.24 -12.74 13.10
CA PRO A 23 0.76 -12.03 12.28
C PRO A 23 1.49 -12.94 11.28
N ARG A 24 1.70 -14.22 11.64
CA ARG A 24 2.28 -15.23 10.76
C ARG A 24 1.48 -15.48 9.48
N PHE A 25 0.15 -15.33 9.52
CA PHE A 25 -0.66 -15.44 8.31
C PHE A 25 -0.32 -14.31 7.34
N TYR A 26 -0.26 -13.08 7.84
CA TYR A 26 0.02 -11.91 7.01
C TYR A 26 1.43 -11.99 6.42
N GLU A 27 2.42 -12.37 7.23
CA GLU A 27 3.81 -12.55 6.79
C GLU A 27 3.95 -13.58 5.66
N THR A 28 3.11 -14.62 5.63
CA THR A 28 3.16 -15.63 4.57
C THR A 28 2.39 -15.23 3.33
N GLU A 29 1.19 -14.66 3.48
CA GLU A 29 0.31 -14.36 2.36
C GLU A 29 0.78 -13.16 1.53
N ILE A 30 1.41 -12.18 2.17
CA ILE A 30 1.93 -10.97 1.49
C ILE A 30 3.09 -11.28 0.54
N LEU A 31 3.74 -12.44 0.68
CA LEU A 31 4.88 -12.81 -0.16
C LEU A 31 4.46 -12.99 -1.64
N GLY A 32 5.27 -12.48 -2.55
CA GLY A 32 5.06 -12.61 -3.99
C GLY A 32 5.14 -11.28 -4.72
N ASN A 33 4.71 -11.30 -5.98
CA ASN A 33 4.61 -10.12 -6.82
C ASN A 33 3.18 -9.61 -6.82
N TRP A 34 3.03 -8.29 -6.78
CA TRP A 34 1.76 -7.59 -6.72
C TRP A 34 1.75 -6.43 -7.71
N ILE A 35 0.59 -6.17 -8.29
CA ILE A 35 0.31 -4.94 -9.03
C ILE A 35 -0.61 -4.09 -8.17
N CYS A 36 -0.10 -2.95 -7.72
CA CYS A 36 -0.86 -1.97 -6.97
C CYS A 36 -1.24 -0.81 -7.90
N LYS A 37 -2.50 -0.37 -7.82
CA LYS A 37 -2.99 0.77 -8.59
C LYS A 37 -3.61 1.80 -7.66
N ASP A 38 -3.18 3.04 -7.82
CA ASP A 38 -3.84 4.19 -7.21
C ASP A 38 -4.17 5.24 -8.27
N THR A 39 -5.32 5.88 -8.13
CA THR A 39 -5.85 6.83 -9.13
C THR A 39 -6.64 7.92 -8.44
N TRP A 40 -6.20 9.16 -8.61
CA TRP A 40 -6.85 10.37 -8.12
C TRP A 40 -7.05 11.36 -9.27
N PRO A 41 -7.93 12.36 -9.14
CA PRO A 41 -7.96 13.45 -10.11
C PRO A 41 -6.57 14.08 -10.26
N GLY A 42 -6.02 14.03 -11.47
CA GLY A 42 -4.68 14.56 -11.78
C GLY A 42 -3.51 13.64 -11.42
N TYR A 43 -3.75 12.41 -10.96
CA TYR A 43 -2.70 11.48 -10.55
C TYR A 43 -3.08 10.02 -10.84
N THR A 44 -2.16 9.25 -11.38
CA THR A 44 -2.32 7.79 -11.51
C THR A 44 -0.99 7.13 -11.28
N ALA A 45 -0.95 6.17 -10.36
CA ALA A 45 0.21 5.32 -10.12
C ALA A 45 -0.13 3.86 -10.39
N LEU A 46 0.82 3.18 -11.03
CA LEU A 46 0.81 1.74 -11.23
C LEU A 46 2.17 1.21 -10.77
N GLU A 47 2.17 0.37 -9.75
CA GLU A 47 3.37 -0.21 -9.18
C GLU A 47 3.33 -1.73 -9.28
N PHE A 48 4.46 -2.31 -9.66
CA PHE A 48 4.75 -3.73 -9.60
C PHE A 48 5.73 -3.94 -8.45
N ILE A 49 5.26 -4.44 -7.31
CA ILE A 49 6.06 -4.63 -6.10
C ILE A 49 6.22 -6.12 -5.78
N ARG A 50 7.40 -6.50 -5.31
CA ARG A 50 7.69 -7.86 -4.83
C ARG A 50 8.09 -7.84 -3.37
N TYR A 51 7.30 -8.46 -2.50
CA TYR A 51 7.66 -8.71 -1.11
C TYR A 51 8.40 -10.04 -0.99
N LYS A 52 9.58 -10.02 -0.39
CA LYS A 52 10.46 -11.20 -0.22
C LYS A 52 10.52 -11.63 1.24
N LYS A 53 10.75 -12.92 1.44
CA LYS A 53 10.84 -13.56 2.76
C LYS A 53 11.94 -13.00 3.67
N ASP A 54 12.96 -12.35 3.11
CA ASP A 54 14.04 -11.70 3.86
C ASP A 54 13.66 -10.32 4.44
N GLY A 55 12.40 -9.90 4.29
CA GLY A 55 11.92 -8.60 4.75
C GLY A 55 12.25 -7.45 3.79
N THR A 56 12.76 -7.74 2.59
CA THR A 56 12.99 -6.72 1.56
C THR A 56 11.88 -6.70 0.52
N TRP A 57 11.71 -5.55 -0.13
CA TRP A 57 10.91 -5.43 -1.34
C TRP A 57 11.68 -4.70 -2.44
N ASN A 58 11.31 -4.97 -3.68
CA ASN A 58 11.71 -4.17 -4.84
C ASN A 58 10.48 -3.86 -5.67
N SER A 59 10.45 -2.67 -6.26
CA SER A 59 9.34 -2.28 -7.13
C SER A 59 9.81 -1.57 -8.38
N PHE A 60 8.97 -1.62 -9.41
CA PHE A 60 9.04 -0.73 -10.55
C PHE A 60 7.64 -0.27 -10.89
N GLY A 61 7.51 0.94 -11.41
CA GLY A 61 6.19 1.50 -11.66
C GLY A 61 6.19 2.67 -12.61
N GLN A 62 4.98 3.13 -12.91
CA GLN A 62 4.71 4.34 -13.64
C GLN A 62 3.85 5.26 -12.79
N LEU A 63 4.15 6.55 -12.91
CA LEU A 63 3.40 7.61 -12.27
C LEU A 63 3.04 8.64 -13.35
N ILE A 64 1.75 8.96 -13.47
CA ILE A 64 1.23 9.97 -14.38
C ILE A 64 0.66 11.10 -13.54
N VAL A 65 1.17 12.32 -13.71
CA VAL A 65 0.75 13.49 -12.94
C VAL A 65 0.38 14.62 -13.89
N ASP A 66 -0.73 15.29 -13.59
CA ASP A 66 -1.18 16.49 -14.27
C ASP A 66 -0.51 17.70 -13.59
N PHE A 67 0.42 18.36 -14.30
CA PHE A 67 1.11 19.57 -13.84
C PHE A 67 0.41 20.82 -14.35
N PRO A 68 -0.05 21.72 -13.44
CA PRO A 68 -0.55 23.03 -13.85
C PRO A 68 0.63 23.92 -14.27
N ILE A 69 0.59 24.43 -15.49
CA ILE A 69 1.61 25.35 -16.03
C ILE A 69 0.87 26.52 -16.66
N GLU A 70 0.99 27.69 -16.04
CA GLU A 70 0.25 28.90 -16.42
C GLU A 70 -1.27 28.63 -16.50
N GLU A 71 -1.88 28.83 -17.67
CA GLU A 71 -3.30 28.58 -17.93
C GLU A 71 -3.58 27.16 -18.47
N ASN A 72 -2.55 26.31 -18.59
CA ASN A 72 -2.64 24.97 -19.17
C ASN A 72 -2.32 23.86 -18.16
N THR A 73 -2.52 22.61 -18.58
CA THR A 73 -2.14 21.42 -17.82
C THR A 73 -1.38 20.46 -18.73
N VAL A 74 -0.23 19.99 -18.25
CA VAL A 74 0.62 19.02 -18.97
C VAL A 74 0.61 17.70 -18.22
N LYS A 75 0.40 16.59 -18.95
CA LYS A 75 0.49 15.24 -18.38
C LYS A 75 1.92 14.74 -18.43
N VAL A 76 2.52 14.53 -17.26
CA VAL A 76 3.90 14.08 -17.13
C VAL A 76 3.94 12.63 -16.71
N ASN A 77 4.70 11.83 -17.46
CA ASN A 77 4.87 10.41 -17.22
C ASN A 77 6.23 10.17 -16.58
N TYR A 78 6.26 9.61 -15.39
CA TYR A 78 7.45 9.16 -14.71
C TYR A 78 7.50 7.64 -14.68
N SER A 79 8.71 7.10 -14.67
CA SER A 79 8.94 5.74 -14.18
C SER A 79 9.66 5.80 -12.85
N ALA A 80 9.33 4.89 -11.93
CA ALA A 80 10.01 4.74 -10.66
C ALA A 80 10.61 3.33 -10.53
N LEU A 81 11.78 3.24 -9.91
CA LEU A 81 12.41 2.00 -9.45
C LEU A 81 12.70 2.18 -7.97
N GLY A 82 12.14 1.31 -7.13
CA GLY A 82 12.26 1.41 -5.68
C GLY A 82 12.82 0.14 -5.04
N THR A 83 13.50 0.31 -3.93
CA THR A 83 13.84 -0.78 -3.01
C THR A 83 13.58 -0.36 -1.58
N GLY A 84 13.28 -1.33 -0.74
CA GLY A 84 13.11 -1.05 0.67
C GLY A 84 12.93 -2.30 1.51
N VAL A 85 12.44 -2.08 2.73
CA VAL A 85 12.13 -3.12 3.70
C VAL A 85 10.66 -3.09 4.09
N TRP A 86 10.17 -4.23 4.55
CA TRP A 86 8.81 -4.40 5.04
C TRP A 86 8.79 -5.35 6.25
N GLU A 87 7.79 -5.15 7.10
CA GLU A 87 7.43 -6.06 8.19
C GLU A 87 5.92 -6.01 8.42
N ILE A 88 5.36 -7.06 9.03
CA ILE A 88 4.00 -7.00 9.57
C ILE A 88 4.09 -6.65 11.04
N ASN A 89 3.37 -5.61 11.44
CA ASN A 89 3.14 -5.30 12.84
C ASN A 89 1.64 -5.37 13.12
N ASP A 90 1.22 -6.40 13.86
CA ASP A 90 -0.19 -6.76 14.07
C ASP A 90 -0.96 -6.92 12.75
N GLN A 91 -1.83 -5.95 12.43
CA GLN A 91 -2.63 -5.90 11.19
C GLN A 91 -2.13 -4.79 10.25
N SER A 92 -0.90 -4.33 10.41
CA SER A 92 -0.33 -3.28 9.56
C SER A 92 0.85 -3.79 8.76
N LEU A 93 0.90 -3.38 7.49
CA LEU A 93 2.11 -3.41 6.69
C LEU A 93 2.94 -2.19 7.07
N VAL A 94 4.10 -2.41 7.65
CA VAL A 94 5.07 -1.36 7.92
C VAL A 94 6.15 -1.44 6.84
N SER A 95 6.30 -0.38 6.06
CA SER A 95 7.24 -0.31 4.95
C SER A 95 8.17 0.89 5.08
N MET A 96 9.36 0.78 4.49
CA MET A 96 10.32 1.87 4.40
C MET A 96 11.02 1.80 3.06
N ILE A 97 11.20 2.95 2.41
CA ILE A 97 11.93 3.07 1.15
C ILE A 97 13.41 3.35 1.49
N ASP A 98 14.30 2.46 1.04
CA ASP A 98 15.75 2.62 1.19
C ASP A 98 16.31 3.46 0.03
N SER A 99 15.83 3.19 -1.19
CA SER A 99 16.25 3.89 -2.38
C SER A 99 15.11 3.99 -3.39
N ILE A 100 15.10 5.09 -4.14
CA ILE A 100 14.22 5.26 -5.27
C ILE A 100 14.95 6.00 -6.39
N LYS A 101 14.69 5.59 -7.63
CA LYS A 101 15.08 6.32 -8.83
C LYS A 101 13.84 6.67 -9.62
N VAL A 102 13.64 7.95 -9.89
CA VAL A 102 12.52 8.46 -10.70
C VAL A 102 13.07 9.10 -11.96
N VAL A 103 12.42 8.83 -13.09
CA VAL A 103 12.82 9.38 -14.41
C VAL A 103 11.59 9.91 -15.11
N ASN A 104 11.62 11.19 -15.45
CA ASN A 104 10.64 11.83 -16.31
C ASN A 104 10.81 11.34 -17.75
N ARG A 105 9.73 10.86 -18.36
CA ARG A 105 9.75 10.14 -19.64
C ARG A 105 9.33 11.00 -20.83
N ASN A 106 8.65 12.12 -20.60
CA ASN A 106 8.07 12.91 -21.70
C ASN A 106 8.27 14.43 -21.58
N HIS A 107 8.65 14.95 -20.41
CA HIS A 107 8.90 16.39 -20.21
C HIS A 107 10.14 16.63 -19.32
N PRO A 108 11.33 16.13 -19.69
CA PRO A 108 12.52 16.16 -18.83
C PRO A 108 12.96 17.58 -18.41
N TRP A 109 12.58 18.61 -19.17
CA TRP A 109 12.81 20.01 -18.80
C TRP A 109 12.14 20.42 -17.49
N LEU A 110 11.07 19.72 -17.05
CA LEU A 110 10.42 19.98 -15.77
C LEU A 110 11.30 19.59 -14.59
N ASP A 111 12.25 18.68 -14.76
CA ASP A 111 13.10 18.20 -13.68
C ASP A 111 14.04 19.30 -13.15
N GLU A 112 14.27 20.37 -13.93
CA GLU A 112 14.99 21.57 -13.49
C GLU A 112 14.21 22.42 -12.47
N TYR A 113 12.89 22.28 -12.45
CA TYR A 113 11.99 23.08 -11.61
C TYR A 113 11.30 22.25 -10.53
N PHE A 114 11.06 20.97 -10.82
CA PHE A 114 10.38 20.04 -9.95
C PHE A 114 11.00 18.65 -10.07
N ASN A 115 11.76 18.26 -9.05
CA ASN A 115 12.32 16.92 -8.98
C ASN A 115 11.33 15.97 -8.28
N MET A 116 10.72 15.08 -9.06
CA MET A 116 9.78 14.07 -8.55
C MET A 116 10.46 13.07 -7.59
N GLU A 117 11.73 12.76 -7.78
CA GLU A 117 12.47 11.83 -6.92
C GLU A 117 12.55 12.36 -5.48
N GLU A 118 12.72 13.67 -5.31
CA GLU A 118 12.84 14.34 -4.01
C GLU A 118 11.51 14.41 -3.23
N GLN A 119 10.39 14.09 -3.86
CA GLN A 119 9.08 14.06 -3.19
C GLN A 119 8.88 12.79 -2.36
N PHE A 120 9.72 11.77 -2.56
CA PHE A 120 9.67 10.53 -1.78
C PHE A 120 10.47 10.68 -0.50
N THR A 121 9.85 10.36 0.64
CA THR A 121 10.54 10.33 1.93
C THR A 121 11.27 8.99 2.08
N LEU A 122 12.59 9.03 2.17
CA LEU A 122 13.43 7.85 2.37
C LEU A 122 13.72 7.61 3.86
N ASN A 123 13.99 6.36 4.23
CA ASN A 123 14.38 5.95 5.58
C ASN A 123 13.37 6.33 6.68
N ASP A 124 12.10 6.46 6.31
CA ASP A 124 11.00 6.76 7.21
C ASP A 124 9.98 5.63 7.16
N LYS A 125 9.67 5.04 8.32
CA LYS A 125 8.73 3.92 8.40
C LYS A 125 7.31 4.43 8.23
N ARG A 126 6.58 3.89 7.27
CA ARG A 126 5.16 4.15 7.03
C ARG A 126 4.35 2.91 7.36
N SER A 127 3.24 3.11 8.06
CA SER A 127 2.32 2.05 8.46
C SER A 127 1.02 2.19 7.71
N GLU A 128 0.55 1.09 7.15
CA GLU A 128 -0.69 0.98 6.41
C GLU A 128 -1.50 -0.17 6.97
N GLU A 129 -2.77 0.09 7.30
CA GLU A 129 -3.66 -0.92 7.83
C GLU A 129 -4.06 -1.91 6.73
N ILE A 130 -3.95 -3.21 7.02
CA ILE A 130 -4.36 -4.28 6.13
C ILE A 130 -5.85 -4.54 6.36
N ILE A 131 -6.69 -3.94 5.51
CA ILE A 131 -8.14 -4.13 5.55
C ILE A 131 -8.51 -5.53 5.07
N VAL A 132 -7.85 -5.98 4.00
CA VAL A 132 -8.00 -7.33 3.45
C VAL A 132 -6.64 -7.84 2.98
N LEU A 133 -6.33 -9.09 3.34
CA LEU A 133 -5.25 -9.85 2.71
C LEU A 133 -5.74 -11.27 2.41
N SER A 134 -5.59 -11.66 1.15
CA SER A 134 -5.95 -12.97 0.64
C SER A 134 -4.92 -13.44 -0.38
N ASN A 135 -5.12 -14.64 -0.92
CA ASN A 135 -4.16 -15.28 -1.81
C ASN A 135 -3.87 -14.47 -3.08
N ASP A 136 -4.79 -13.63 -3.57
CA ASP A 136 -4.66 -12.89 -4.82
C ASP A 136 -4.98 -11.38 -4.71
N TYR A 137 -5.36 -10.91 -3.53
CA TYR A 137 -5.82 -9.53 -3.32
C TYR A 137 -5.37 -8.96 -1.97
N ILE A 138 -4.92 -7.70 -1.99
CA ILE A 138 -4.65 -6.85 -0.83
C ILE A 138 -5.45 -5.56 -0.94
N ASN A 139 -6.04 -5.14 0.19
CA ASN A 139 -6.52 -3.77 0.36
C ASN A 139 -5.78 -3.13 1.54
N LEU A 140 -5.09 -2.02 1.25
CA LEU A 140 -4.28 -1.28 2.22
C LEU A 140 -4.88 0.10 2.45
N GLN A 141 -5.00 0.49 3.72
CA GLN A 141 -5.45 1.82 4.14
C GLN A 141 -4.27 2.59 4.74
N PRO A 142 -3.73 3.60 4.04
CA PRO A 142 -2.70 4.45 4.60
C PRO A 142 -3.26 5.38 5.69
N SER A 143 -2.39 5.84 6.60
CA SER A 143 -2.76 6.82 7.65
C SER A 143 -3.32 8.14 7.10
N THR A 144 -2.90 8.51 5.89
CA THR A 144 -3.42 9.65 5.14
C THR A 144 -3.77 9.21 3.72
N GLY A 145 -4.96 9.60 3.25
CA GLY A 145 -5.45 9.24 1.92
C GLY A 145 -6.51 8.15 1.95
N LYS A 146 -6.76 7.55 0.79
CA LYS A 146 -7.80 6.55 0.56
C LYS A 146 -7.17 5.15 0.50
N PRO A 147 -7.96 4.09 0.71
CA PRO A 147 -7.45 2.75 0.53
C PRO A 147 -7.16 2.46 -0.94
N TYR A 148 -6.15 1.65 -1.19
CA TYR A 148 -5.76 1.21 -2.52
C TYR A 148 -5.63 -0.32 -2.56
N GLU A 149 -5.65 -0.83 -3.77
CA GLU A 149 -5.76 -2.25 -4.04
C GLU A 149 -4.53 -2.77 -4.77
N CYS A 150 -4.13 -3.98 -4.39
CA CYS A 150 -3.08 -4.72 -5.05
C CYS A 150 -3.57 -6.12 -5.42
N TYR A 151 -3.19 -6.57 -6.62
CA TYR A 151 -3.56 -7.87 -7.17
C TYR A 151 -2.32 -8.70 -7.38
N LYS A 152 -2.35 -9.97 -6.99
CA LYS A 152 -1.19 -10.86 -7.11
C LYS A 152 -0.93 -11.20 -8.57
N VAL A 153 0.35 -11.34 -8.91
CA VAL A 153 0.79 -11.72 -10.26
C VAL A 153 1.80 -12.84 -10.16
N GLU A 154 1.55 -13.88 -10.96
CA GLU A 154 2.54 -14.92 -11.23
C GLU A 154 3.42 -14.43 -12.40
N ILE A 155 4.74 -14.44 -12.17
CA ILE A 155 5.77 -14.05 -13.17
C ILE A 155 6.66 -15.26 -13.40
#